data_AF-A0A378I2C5-F1
#
_entry.id   AF-A0A378I2C5-F1
#
_cell.length_a   1.000
_cell.length_b   1.000
_cell.length_c   1.000
_cell.angle_alpha   90.00
_cell.angle_beta   90.00
_cell.angle_gamma   90.00
#
_symmetry.space_group_name_H-M   'P 1'
#
loop_
_entity.id
_entity.type
_entity.pdbx_description
1 polymer ?
#
loop_
_entity_poly.entity_id
_entity_poly.type
_entity_poly.pdbx_seq_one_letter_code
_entity_poly.pdbx_strand_id
1 'polypeptide(L)'
;MEHDRYQHNKMLFIISIASLIIGLTLLAFSLYILPNLIWDLNYDVPSFIYLWSESLKQNYNFTNIGARLVVFLIFFIPAILATFIAYLTSNTIENELYGFTPPEREFRTKAVKDSSKETLLVTLQLLIIIGLVIAGVYSIHWLLSVPP
;
A
#
# COMPACT_ATOMS: atom_id res chain seq x y z
N MET A 1 -26.98 -21.48 -6.81
CA MET A 1 -26.52 -21.25 -5.44
C MET A 1 -25.03 -20.97 -5.54
N GLU A 2 -24.61 -19.74 -5.28
CA GLU A 2 -23.18 -19.38 -5.23
C GLU A 2 -22.47 -20.39 -4.33
N HIS A 3 -21.43 -21.05 -4.84
CA HIS A 3 -20.58 -21.85 -3.98
C HIS A 3 -20.01 -20.90 -2.94
N ASP A 4 -20.38 -21.14 -1.68
CA ASP A 4 -20.10 -20.25 -0.59
C ASP A 4 -18.58 -20.21 -0.37
N ARG A 5 -17.93 -19.10 -0.79
CA ARG A 5 -16.47 -18.87 -0.67
C ARG A 5 -15.99 -19.13 0.76
N TYR A 6 -16.88 -18.91 1.73
CA TYR A 6 -16.67 -19.20 3.13
C TYR A 6 -16.49 -20.71 3.41
N GLN A 7 -17.22 -21.59 2.74
CA GLN A 7 -17.17 -23.03 3.03
C GLN A 7 -15.90 -23.72 2.50
N HIS A 8 -15.28 -23.18 1.46
CA HIS A 8 -14.11 -23.82 0.82
C HIS A 8 -12.83 -23.63 1.64
N ASN A 9 -12.54 -22.40 2.09
CA ASN A 9 -11.34 -22.12 2.87
C ASN A 9 -11.55 -20.98 3.89
N LYS A 10 -12.26 -21.30 4.98
CA LYS A 10 -12.64 -20.35 6.05
C LYS A 10 -11.48 -19.50 6.56
N MET A 11 -10.31 -20.11 6.74
CA MET A 11 -9.15 -19.42 7.31
C MET A 11 -8.59 -18.39 6.34
N LEU A 12 -8.37 -18.74 5.06
CA LEU A 12 -7.89 -17.80 4.05
C LEU A 12 -8.88 -16.66 3.81
N PHE A 13 -10.19 -16.96 3.86
CA PHE A 13 -11.23 -15.95 3.71
C PHE A 13 -11.20 -14.91 4.85
N ILE A 14 -11.08 -15.36 6.10
CA ILE A 14 -10.96 -14.47 7.27
C ILE A 14 -9.67 -13.63 7.17
N ILE A 15 -8.55 -14.24 6.80
CA ILE A 15 -7.27 -13.52 6.62
C ILE A 15 -7.39 -12.46 5.52
N SER A 16 -8.02 -12.80 4.39
CA SER A 16 -8.21 -11.87 3.27
C SER A 16 -9.01 -10.63 3.71
N ILE A 17 -10.14 -10.84 4.39
CA ILE A 17 -10.99 -9.74 4.88
C ILE A 17 -10.27 -8.91 5.94
N ALA A 18 -9.64 -9.55 6.93
CA ALA A 18 -8.93 -8.84 7.97
C ALA A 18 -7.78 -8.00 7.40
N SER A 19 -6.99 -8.58 6.50
CA SER A 19 -5.89 -7.89 5.81
C SER A 19 -6.39 -6.73 4.96
N LEU A 20 -7.55 -6.89 4.31
CA LEU A 20 -8.18 -5.83 3.53
C LEU A 20 -8.61 -4.66 4.41
N ILE A 21 -9.31 -4.94 5.53
CA ILE A 21 -9.78 -3.91 6.46
C ILE A 21 -8.59 -3.15 7.06
N ILE A 22 -7.54 -3.86 7.50
CA ILE A 22 -6.34 -3.25 8.04
C ILE A 22 -5.64 -2.40 6.97
N GLY A 23 -5.49 -2.94 5.76
CA GLY A 23 -4.87 -2.24 4.63
C GLY A 23 -5.60 -0.95 4.27
N LEU A 24 -6.93 -1.00 4.14
CA LEU A 24 -7.76 0.17 3.84
C LEU A 24 -7.73 1.21 4.95
N THR A 25 -7.78 0.78 6.21
CA THR A 25 -7.74 1.69 7.36
C THR A 25 -6.41 2.43 7.43
N LEU A 26 -5.30 1.70 7.29
CA LEU A 26 -3.96 2.29 7.27
C LEU A 26 -3.74 3.18 6.03
N LEU A 27 -4.28 2.78 4.88
CA LEU A 27 -4.18 3.58 3.65
C LEU A 27 -4.94 4.89 3.82
N ALA A 28 -6.19 4.84 4.27
CA ALA A 28 -7.00 6.02 4.55
C ALA A 28 -6.32 6.94 5.58
N PHE A 29 -5.76 6.37 6.66
CA PHE A 29 -5.02 7.12 7.65
C PHE A 29 -3.75 7.77 7.07
N SER A 30 -2.98 7.04 6.26
CA SER A 30 -1.77 7.56 5.62
C SER A 30 -2.08 8.71 4.64
N LEU A 31 -3.16 8.59 3.86
CA LEU A 31 -3.63 9.64 2.96
C LEU A 31 -4.22 10.82 3.74
N TYR A 32 -4.83 10.57 4.89
CA TYR A 32 -5.35 11.61 5.77
C TYR A 32 -4.23 12.48 6.36
N ILE A 33 -3.10 11.91 6.77
CA ILE A 33 -1.98 12.68 7.35
C ILE A 33 -1.06 13.30 6.29
N LEU A 34 -1.02 12.75 5.08
CA LEU A 34 -0.11 13.16 4.01
C LEU A 34 -0.16 14.68 3.71
N PRO A 35 -1.34 15.33 3.61
CA PRO A 35 -1.39 16.75 3.28
C PRO A 35 -0.78 17.65 4.37
N ASN A 36 -0.95 17.30 5.64
CA ASN A 36 -0.29 17.98 6.74
C ASN A 36 1.24 17.79 6.68
N LEU A 37 1.71 16.59 6.37
CA LEU A 37 3.14 16.28 6.38
C LEU A 37 3.91 16.94 5.21
N ILE A 38 3.27 17.09 4.05
CA ILE A 38 3.91 17.69 2.85
C ILE A 38 3.71 19.20 2.79
N TRP A 39 2.48 19.69 3.01
CA TRP A 39 2.12 21.09 2.77
C TRP A 39 1.83 21.87 4.05
N ASP A 40 2.04 21.28 5.24
CA ASP A 40 1.75 21.92 6.53
C ASP A 40 0.31 22.45 6.62
N LEU A 41 -0.65 21.75 5.98
CA LEU A 41 -2.07 22.12 6.06
C LEU A 41 -2.55 22.04 7.51
N ASN A 42 -3.20 23.11 7.98
CA ASN A 42 -3.71 23.21 9.34
C ASN A 42 -5.09 22.53 9.45
N TYR A 43 -5.11 21.34 10.04
CA TYR A 43 -6.30 20.60 10.48
C TYR A 43 -5.90 19.66 11.63
N ASP A 44 -6.89 19.03 12.27
CA ASP A 44 -6.69 18.24 13.47
C ASP A 44 -6.03 16.87 13.22
N VAL A 45 -4.71 16.87 13.02
CA VAL A 45 -3.91 15.65 12.95
C VAL A 45 -3.59 15.15 14.36
N PRO A 46 -3.65 13.82 14.61
CA PRO A 46 -3.27 13.27 15.91
C PRO A 46 -1.85 13.67 16.35
N SER A 47 -1.72 14.08 17.60
CA SER A 47 -0.46 14.61 18.16
C SER A 47 0.71 13.64 18.10
N PHE A 48 0.44 12.33 18.09
CA PHE A 48 1.49 11.30 18.01
C PHE A 48 2.29 11.37 16.71
N ILE A 49 1.70 11.88 15.62
CA ILE A 49 2.38 12.08 14.33
C ILE A 49 3.53 13.08 14.50
N TYR A 50 3.28 14.19 15.21
CA TYR A 50 4.31 15.19 15.50
C TYR A 50 5.36 14.67 16.48
N LEU A 51 4.93 13.93 17.51
CA LEU A 51 5.86 13.32 18.47
C LEU A 51 6.82 12.34 17.79
N TRP A 52 6.32 11.52 16.87
CA TRP A 52 7.17 10.60 16.10
C TRP A 52 8.10 11.33 15.14
N SER A 53 7.61 12.35 14.44
CA SER A 53 8.45 13.16 13.55
C SER A 53 9.57 13.86 14.33
N GLU A 54 9.26 14.45 15.48
CA GLU A 54 10.24 15.14 16.32
C GLU A 54 11.25 14.15 16.93
N SER A 55 10.78 12.99 17.39
CA SER A 55 11.66 11.92 17.88
C SER A 55 12.64 11.45 16.80
N LEU A 56 12.20 11.33 15.54
CA LEU A 56 13.08 10.99 14.41
C LEU A 56 14.13 12.07 14.15
N LYS A 57 13.76 13.35 14.25
CA LYS A 57 14.70 14.47 14.12
C LYS A 57 15.77 14.43 15.22
N GLN A 58 15.35 14.24 16.47
CA GLN A 58 16.24 14.29 17.63
C GLN A 58 17.16 13.07 17.73
N ASN A 59 16.63 11.86 17.50
CA ASN A 59 17.38 10.62 17.73
C ASN A 59 18.24 10.20 16.52
N TYR A 60 17.85 10.59 15.31
CA TYR A 60 18.49 10.12 14.07
C TYR A 60 19.01 11.25 13.19
N ASN A 61 18.98 12.51 13.67
CA ASN A 61 19.41 13.70 12.92
C ASN A 61 18.73 13.84 11.54
N PHE A 62 17.48 13.39 11.42
CA PHE A 62 16.73 13.58 10.18
C PHE A 62 16.43 15.05 9.92
N THR A 63 16.42 15.44 8.64
CA THR A 63 15.86 16.72 8.22
C THR A 63 14.35 16.77 8.52
N ASN A 64 13.78 17.97 8.65
CA ASN A 64 12.36 18.14 8.95
C ASN A 64 11.47 17.39 7.92
N ILE A 65 11.78 17.52 6.64
CA ILE A 65 11.08 16.83 5.55
C ILE A 65 11.31 15.31 5.62
N GLY A 66 12.54 14.87 5.86
CA GLY A 66 12.89 13.46 5.97
C GLY A 66 12.13 12.74 7.08
N ALA A 67 12.06 13.34 8.27
CA ALA A 67 11.34 12.77 9.40
C ALA A 67 9.84 12.63 9.11
N ARG A 68 9.21 13.64 8.50
CA ARG A 68 7.79 13.62 8.11
C ARG A 68 7.51 12.55 7.06
N LEU A 69 8.38 12.41 6.06
CA LEU A 69 8.28 11.34 5.04
C LEU A 69 8.39 9.95 5.67
N VAL A 70 9.32 9.76 6.60
CA VAL A 70 9.47 8.47 7.31
C VAL A 70 8.20 8.14 8.09
N VAL A 71 7.62 9.09 8.82
CA VAL A 71 6.34 8.88 9.53
C VAL A 71 5.23 8.46 8.55
N PHE A 72 5.11 9.13 7.40
CA PHE A 72 4.16 8.73 6.37
C PHE A 72 4.40 7.29 5.88
N LEU A 73 5.65 6.94 5.57
CA LEU A 73 6.01 5.62 5.05
C LEU A 73 5.73 4.47 6.04
N ILE A 74 5.85 4.73 7.35
CA ILE A 74 5.54 3.73 8.39
C ILE A 74 4.07 3.31 8.35
N PHE A 75 3.14 4.18 7.95
CA PHE A 75 1.73 3.81 7.78
C PHE A 75 1.42 3.35 6.36
N PHE A 76 2.02 4.01 5.36
CA PHE A 76 1.74 3.75 3.96
C PHE A 76 2.25 2.37 3.50
N ILE A 77 3.48 1.99 3.86
CA ILE A 77 4.07 0.71 3.40
C ILE A 77 3.27 -0.49 3.93
N PRO A 78 2.96 -0.59 5.25
CA PRO A 78 2.13 -1.67 5.76
C PRO A 78 0.72 -1.68 5.17
N ALA A 79 0.14 -0.52 4.84
CA ALA A 79 -1.16 -0.44 4.17
C ALA A 79 -1.15 -1.14 2.80
N ILE A 80 -0.12 -0.84 1.99
CA ILE A 80 0.06 -1.46 0.67
C ILE A 80 0.31 -2.96 0.81
N LEU A 81 1.17 -3.38 1.74
CA LEU A 81 1.46 -4.79 1.98
C LEU A 81 0.21 -5.57 2.41
N ALA A 82 -0.59 -5.03 3.35
CA ALA A 82 -1.81 -5.67 3.81
C ALA A 82 -2.87 -5.77 2.68
N THR A 83 -3.01 -4.72 1.88
CA THR A 83 -3.91 -4.74 0.70
C THR A 83 -3.42 -5.76 -0.34
N PHE A 84 -2.12 -5.88 -0.54
CA PHE A 84 -1.53 -6.85 -1.45
C PHE A 84 -1.73 -8.29 -0.97
N ILE A 85 -1.57 -8.56 0.32
CA ILE A 85 -1.87 -9.88 0.93
C ILE A 85 -3.35 -10.23 0.75
N ALA A 86 -4.26 -9.26 0.95
CA ALA A 86 -5.69 -9.47 0.71
C ALA A 86 -5.98 -9.85 -0.74
N TYR A 87 -5.33 -9.18 -1.69
CA TYR A 87 -5.43 -9.50 -3.12
C TYR A 87 -4.94 -10.93 -3.42
N LEU A 88 -3.75 -11.30 -2.94
CA LEU A 88 -3.19 -12.63 -3.17
C LEU A 88 -4.11 -13.73 -2.62
N THR A 89 -4.55 -13.57 -1.37
CA THR A 89 -5.42 -14.57 -0.70
C THR A 89 -6.80 -14.66 -1.36
N SER A 90 -7.39 -13.55 -1.78
CA SER A 90 -8.66 -13.55 -2.51
C SER A 90 -8.54 -14.29 -3.85
N ASN A 91 -7.45 -14.05 -4.59
CA ASN A 91 -7.20 -14.71 -5.88
C ASN A 91 -6.92 -16.22 -5.72
N THR A 92 -6.28 -16.62 -4.63
CA THR A 92 -6.11 -18.05 -4.30
C THR A 92 -7.44 -18.74 -4.05
N ILE A 93 -8.34 -18.13 -3.27
CA ILE A 93 -9.67 -18.68 -2.98
C ILE A 93 -10.48 -18.83 -4.28
N GLU A 94 -10.42 -17.85 -5.18
CA GLU A 94 -11.12 -17.93 -6.47
C GLU A 94 -10.57 -19.04 -7.36
N ASN A 95 -9.26 -19.21 -7.46
CA ASN A 95 -8.66 -20.29 -8.25
C ASN A 95 -9.01 -21.68 -7.69
N GLU A 96 -9.09 -21.83 -6.38
CA GLU A 96 -9.47 -23.09 -5.71
C GLU A 96 -10.95 -23.41 -5.95
N LEU A 97 -11.83 -22.40 -5.88
CA LEU A 97 -13.27 -22.55 -6.07
C LEU A 97 -13.68 -22.91 -7.51
N TYR A 98 -12.95 -22.40 -8.51
CA TYR A 98 -13.26 -22.60 -9.93
C TYR A 98 -12.46 -23.71 -10.61
N GLY A 99 -11.62 -24.46 -9.87
CA GLY A 99 -11.03 -25.72 -10.35
C GLY A 99 -10.18 -25.62 -11.62
N PHE A 100 -9.33 -24.60 -11.75
CA PHE A 100 -8.46 -24.44 -12.92
C PHE A 100 -7.27 -25.44 -12.93
N THR A 101 -7.54 -26.70 -13.25
CA THR A 101 -6.64 -27.58 -14.01
C THR A 101 -7.09 -27.55 -15.49
N PRO A 102 -6.19 -27.31 -16.48
CA PRO A 102 -6.57 -26.99 -17.86
C PRO A 102 -7.02 -28.26 -18.62
N PRO A 103 -8.04 -28.18 -19.49
CA PRO A 103 -7.79 -27.71 -20.86
C PRO A 103 -8.89 -26.81 -21.46
N GLU A 104 -8.51 -26.12 -22.53
CA GLU A 104 -9.36 -25.35 -23.45
C GLU A 104 -10.11 -24.14 -22.89
N ARG A 105 -9.42 -22.98 -23.00
CA ARG A 105 -10.07 -21.69 -23.18
C ARG A 105 -10.89 -21.75 -24.46
N GLU A 106 -12.17 -21.39 -24.40
CA GLU A 106 -12.80 -20.54 -25.41
C GLU A 106 -14.19 -20.08 -24.92
N PHE A 107 -14.50 -18.81 -25.15
CA PHE A 107 -15.78 -18.14 -24.88
C PHE A 107 -16.19 -17.92 -23.41
N ARG A 108 -15.44 -17.06 -22.68
CA ARG A 108 -15.95 -16.03 -21.71
C ARG A 108 -14.86 -15.34 -20.88
N THR A 109 -13.58 -15.66 -21.10
CA THR A 109 -12.43 -15.18 -20.31
C THR A 109 -11.75 -13.89 -20.81
N LYS A 110 -12.41 -13.08 -21.66
CA LYS A 110 -11.81 -11.83 -22.19
C LYS A 110 -12.19 -10.54 -21.44
N ALA A 111 -13.19 -10.53 -20.56
CA ALA A 111 -13.61 -9.29 -19.91
C ALA A 111 -12.97 -9.03 -18.52
N VAL A 112 -12.60 -10.08 -17.77
CA VAL A 112 -12.14 -9.93 -16.37
C VAL A 112 -10.63 -10.16 -16.21
N LYS A 113 -9.98 -10.81 -17.19
CA LYS A 113 -8.55 -11.15 -17.12
C LYS A 113 -7.60 -10.01 -17.53
N ASP A 114 -8.10 -9.03 -18.29
CA ASP A 114 -7.33 -7.82 -18.62
C ASP A 114 -7.40 -6.78 -17.49
N SER A 115 -8.54 -6.64 -16.82
CA SER A 115 -8.73 -5.61 -15.79
C SER A 115 -7.85 -5.82 -14.54
N SER A 116 -7.57 -7.07 -14.15
CA SER A 116 -6.68 -7.35 -13.01
C SER A 116 -5.20 -7.13 -13.35
N LYS A 117 -4.78 -7.35 -14.60
CA LYS A 117 -3.40 -7.05 -15.03
C LYS A 117 -3.18 -5.56 -15.13
N GLU A 118 -4.17 -4.82 -15.64
CA GLU A 118 -4.13 -3.36 -15.67
C GLU A 118 -4.09 -2.79 -14.25
N THR A 119 -4.90 -3.30 -13.32
CA THR A 119 -4.90 -2.81 -11.93
C THR A 119 -3.57 -3.08 -11.22
N LEU A 120 -2.95 -4.24 -11.45
CA LEU A 120 -1.65 -4.59 -10.87
C LEU A 120 -0.53 -3.75 -11.51
N LEU A 121 -0.59 -3.50 -12.81
CA LEU A 121 0.36 -2.66 -13.54
C LEU A 121 0.25 -1.20 -13.11
N VAL A 122 -0.97 -0.69 -12.91
CA VAL A 122 -1.23 0.64 -12.35
C VAL A 122 -0.73 0.75 -10.92
N THR A 123 -0.93 -0.27 -10.08
CA THR A 123 -0.43 -0.30 -8.69
C THR A 123 1.10 -0.35 -8.65
N LEU A 124 1.72 -1.16 -9.51
CA LEU A 124 3.16 -1.25 -9.65
C LEU A 124 3.75 0.07 -10.18
N GLN A 125 3.10 0.68 -11.17
CA GLN A 125 3.49 1.97 -11.72
C GLN A 125 3.41 3.07 -10.65
N LEU A 126 2.37 3.05 -9.80
CA LEU A 126 2.23 3.99 -8.70
C LEU A 126 3.32 3.80 -7.63
N LEU A 127 3.67 2.55 -7.31
CA LEU A 127 4.82 2.22 -6.44
C LEU A 127 6.15 2.70 -7.03
N ILE A 128 6.37 2.52 -8.33
CA ILE A 128 7.57 2.99 -9.02
C ILE A 128 7.65 4.52 -8.96
N ILE A 129 6.54 5.23 -9.21
CA ILE A 129 6.50 6.69 -9.13
C ILE A 129 6.85 7.18 -7.72
N ILE A 130 6.28 6.56 -6.68
CA ILE A 130 6.59 6.88 -5.28
C ILE A 130 8.09 6.63 -5.01
N GLY A 131 8.63 5.50 -5.44
CA GLY A 131 10.06 5.20 -5.33
C GLY A 131 10.94 6.22 -6.05
N LEU A 132 10.52 6.68 -7.23
CA LEU A 132 11.23 7.68 -8.03
C LEU A 132 11.25 9.04 -7.34
N VAL A 133 10.13 9.45 -6.75
CA VAL A 133 10.03 10.71 -5.98
C VAL A 133 10.97 10.65 -4.76
N ILE A 134 10.98 9.53 -4.03
CA ILE A 134 11.88 9.33 -2.89
C ILE A 134 13.35 9.39 -3.34
N ALA A 135 13.69 8.69 -4.42
CA ALA A 135 15.04 8.70 -5.00
C ALA A 135 15.46 10.12 -5.47
N GLY A 136 14.53 10.88 -6.05
CA GLY A 136 14.76 12.26 -6.47
C GLY A 136 15.04 13.18 -5.28
N VAL A 137 14.23 13.08 -4.22
CA VAL A 137 14.46 13.84 -2.98
C VAL A 137 15.80 13.46 -2.37
N TYR A 138 16.15 12.17 -2.33
CA TYR A 138 17.46 11.70 -1.85
C TYR A 138 18.61 12.19 -2.70
N SER A 139 18.45 12.24 -4.02
CA SER A 139 19.49 12.73 -4.95
C SER A 139 19.73 14.22 -4.79
N ILE A 140 18.68 15.02 -4.61
CA ILE A 140 18.78 16.46 -4.33
C ILE A 140 19.42 16.67 -2.95
N HIS A 141 19.00 15.91 -1.95
CA HIS A 141 19.61 15.96 -0.62
C HIS A 141 21.10 15.62 -0.67
N TRP A 142 21.47 14.57 -1.42
CA TRP A 142 22.87 14.19 -1.63
C TRP A 142 23.66 15.32 -2.30
N LEU A 143 23.12 15.90 -3.38
CA LEU A 143 23.75 17.00 -4.12
C LEU A 143 23.95 18.27 -3.26
N LEU A 144 22.98 18.58 -2.38
CA LEU A 144 23.07 19.71 -1.44
C LEU A 144 23.95 19.40 -0.23
N SER A 145 24.19 18.13 0.08
CA SER A 145 25.00 17.69 1.22
C SER A 145 26.50 17.57 0.93
N VAL A 146 26.93 17.80 -0.32
CA VAL A 146 28.36 17.91 -0.65
C VAL A 146 28.81 19.33 -0.27
N PRO A 147 29.59 19.53 0.80
CA PRO A 147 30.12 20.86 1.11
C PRO A 147 31.19 21.24 0.07
N PRO A 148 31.40 22.54 -0.21
CA PRO A 148 32.47 23.01 -1.09
C PRO A 148 33.86 22.64 -0.58
#